data_AF-A0A2U3QFP6-F1
#
_entry.id   AF-A0A2U3QFP6-F1
#
_cell.length_a   1.000
_cell.length_b   1.000
_cell.length_c   1.000
_cell.angle_alpha   90.00
_cell.angle_beta   90.00
_cell.angle_gamma   90.00
#
_symmetry.space_group_name_H-M   'P 1'
#
loop_
_entity.id
_entity.type
_entity.pdbx_description
1 polymer ?
#
loop_
_entity_poly.entity_id
_entity_poly.type
_entity_poly.pdbx_seq_one_letter_code
_entity_poly.pdbx_strand_id
1 'polypeptide(L)'
;MGEVLQNMKIGRKFLLGFGAILVVMAVLVGVAVMNMSALHEDLVRIVLVNNKRLTIATGMATIVREEAIAIRNCFMQRERTEEMSKRINNYNAKFDEAFKQFEQMTSSDDTKGHEILVVVKERWSASRALNERTIELLSAGRHQEAFAMYVKESRAAVRQAIQASEDLVKHQQTLSEMRYDAATRHYRDTRVFMISLGFAALLLVMIIAIRF
;
A
#
# COMPACT_ATOMS: atom_id res chain seq x y z
N MET A 1 -12.44 5.24 55.86
CA MET A 1 -12.15 4.04 55.03
C MET A 1 -11.00 3.16 55.56
N GLY A 2 -10.19 3.59 56.53
CA GLY A 2 -9.12 2.73 57.11
C GLY A 2 -9.61 1.63 58.07
N GLU A 3 -10.71 1.84 58.80
CA GLU A 3 -11.20 0.90 59.82
C GLU A 3 -11.83 -0.38 59.25
N VAL A 4 -12.43 -0.33 58.05
CA VAL A 4 -13.07 -1.51 57.42
C VAL A 4 -12.04 -2.57 57.04
N LEU A 5 -10.80 -2.16 56.73
CA LEU A 5 -9.71 -3.07 56.38
C LEU A 5 -9.06 -3.73 57.60
N GLN A 6 -9.09 -3.10 58.79
CA GLN A 6 -8.43 -3.65 59.98
C GLN A 6 -9.19 -4.85 60.57
N ASN A 7 -10.52 -4.88 60.51
CA ASN A 7 -11.37 -5.91 61.14
C ASN A 7 -11.74 -7.13 60.27
N MET A 8 -11.13 -7.31 59.09
CA MET A 8 -11.39 -8.48 58.23
C MET A 8 -10.53 -9.69 58.62
N LYS A 9 -11.12 -10.90 58.65
CA LYS A 9 -10.40 -12.18 58.76
C LYS A 9 -9.32 -12.27 57.67
N ILE A 10 -8.13 -12.76 58.01
CA ILE A 10 -6.94 -12.88 57.13
C ILE A 10 -7.27 -13.50 55.75
N GLY A 11 -8.17 -14.50 55.69
CA GLY A 11 -8.59 -15.11 54.42
C GLY A 11 -9.35 -14.17 53.46
N ARG A 12 -10.17 -13.26 53.98
CA ARG A 12 -10.92 -12.28 53.17
C ARG A 12 -10.01 -11.14 52.66
N LYS A 13 -8.94 -10.85 53.41
CA LYS A 13 -7.86 -9.92 53.04
C LYS A 13 -7.03 -10.48 51.88
N PHE A 14 -6.65 -11.75 51.95
CA PHE A 14 -5.96 -12.47 50.87
C PHE A 14 -6.78 -12.53 49.58
N LEU A 15 -8.09 -12.80 49.69
CA LEU A 15 -8.98 -12.88 48.52
C LEU A 15 -9.09 -11.53 47.78
N LEU A 16 -9.10 -10.41 48.50
CA LEU A 16 -9.13 -9.07 47.90
C LEU A 16 -7.84 -8.73 47.15
N GLY A 17 -6.67 -8.99 47.75
CA GLY A 17 -5.38 -8.75 47.09
C GLY A 17 -5.18 -9.65 45.87
N PHE A 18 -5.46 -10.95 46.02
CA PHE A 18 -5.31 -11.92 44.94
C PHE A 18 -6.35 -11.75 43.83
N GLY A 19 -7.60 -11.44 44.19
CA GLY A 19 -8.68 -11.14 43.24
C GLY A 19 -8.39 -9.89 42.42
N ALA A 20 -7.85 -8.82 43.03
CA ALA A 20 -7.44 -7.62 42.30
C ALA A 20 -6.34 -7.91 41.28
N ILE A 21 -5.35 -8.74 41.63
CA ILE A 21 -4.28 -9.17 40.71
C ILE A 21 -4.87 -9.95 39.52
N LEU A 22 -5.79 -10.89 39.78
CA LEU A 22 -6.42 -11.68 38.71
C LEU A 22 -7.21 -10.81 37.74
N VAL A 23 -7.95 -9.81 38.23
CA VAL A 23 -8.67 -8.85 37.36
C VAL A 23 -7.69 -8.04 36.51
N VAL A 24 -6.62 -7.53 37.11
CA VAL A 24 -5.60 -6.78 36.34
C VAL A 24 -4.90 -7.66 35.31
N MET A 25 -4.56 -8.91 35.67
CA MET A 25 -3.99 -9.86 34.71
C MET A 25 -4.96 -10.15 33.57
N ALA A 26 -6.24 -10.35 33.86
CA ALA A 26 -7.26 -10.58 32.82
C ALA A 26 -7.36 -9.38 31.87
N VAL A 27 -7.34 -8.14 32.38
CA VAL A 27 -7.31 -6.92 31.55
C VAL A 27 -6.04 -6.83 30.71
N LEU A 28 -4.87 -7.10 31.31
CA LEU A 28 -3.59 -7.08 30.58
C LEU A 28 -3.56 -8.10 29.45
N VAL A 29 -4.01 -9.33 29.71
CA VAL A 29 -4.10 -10.39 28.70
C VAL A 29 -5.10 -10.00 27.60
N GLY A 30 -6.28 -9.48 27.97
CA GLY A 30 -7.28 -9.03 27.00
C GLY A 30 -6.74 -7.94 26.07
N VAL A 31 -6.11 -6.89 26.62
CA VAL A 31 -5.49 -5.81 25.84
C VAL A 31 -4.33 -6.33 24.99
N ALA A 32 -3.49 -7.22 25.53
CA ALA A 32 -2.38 -7.82 24.79
C ALA A 32 -2.88 -8.61 23.57
N VAL A 33 -3.93 -9.42 23.72
CA VAL A 33 -4.54 -10.19 22.63
C VAL A 33 -5.15 -9.26 21.58
N MET A 34 -5.94 -8.25 21.99
CA MET A 34 -6.53 -7.28 21.05
C MET A 34 -5.45 -6.54 20.23
N ASN A 35 -4.36 -6.12 20.88
CA ASN A 35 -3.26 -5.44 20.20
C ASN A 35 -2.51 -6.39 19.25
N MET A 36 -2.26 -7.64 19.65
CA MET A 36 -1.66 -8.63 18.75
C MET A 36 -2.52 -8.88 17.51
N SER A 37 -3.85 -8.93 17.65
CA SER A 37 -4.77 -9.05 16.52
C SER A 37 -4.69 -7.84 15.59
N ALA A 38 -4.73 -6.61 16.13
CA ALA A 38 -4.62 -5.39 15.34
C ALA A 38 -3.29 -5.32 14.57
N LEU A 39 -2.16 -5.63 15.22
CA LEU A 39 -0.85 -5.67 14.59
C LEU A 39 -0.75 -6.74 13.51
N HIS A 40 -1.36 -7.91 13.73
CA HIS A 40 -1.41 -8.95 12.73
C HIS A 40 -2.17 -8.49 11.48
N GLU A 41 -3.33 -7.87 11.64
CA GLU A 41 -4.12 -7.33 10.53
C GLU A 41 -3.37 -6.23 9.77
N ASP A 42 -2.71 -5.33 10.48
CA ASP A 42 -1.89 -4.26 9.88
C ASP A 42 -0.71 -4.85 9.10
N LEU A 43 0.01 -5.82 9.66
CA LEU A 43 1.12 -6.49 8.99
C LEU A 43 0.65 -7.27 7.77
N VAL A 44 -0.46 -8.01 7.85
CA VAL A 44 -1.05 -8.72 6.72
C VAL A 44 -1.42 -7.72 5.61
N ARG A 45 -2.04 -6.60 5.96
CA ARG A 45 -2.39 -5.54 5.00
C ARG A 45 -1.15 -4.93 4.34
N ILE A 46 -0.11 -4.61 5.12
CA ILE A 46 1.14 -4.05 4.59
C ILE A 46 1.85 -5.07 3.69
N VAL A 47 2.03 -6.30 4.16
CA VAL A 47 2.86 -7.29 3.47
C VAL A 47 2.15 -7.90 2.27
N LEU A 48 0.84 -8.16 2.33
CA LEU A 48 0.14 -8.83 1.24
C LEU A 48 -0.54 -7.84 0.29
N VAL A 49 -1.27 -6.84 0.81
CA VAL A 49 -2.05 -5.93 -0.03
C VAL A 49 -1.15 -4.85 -0.62
N ASN A 50 -0.39 -4.12 0.21
CA ASN A 50 0.41 -3.00 -0.30
C ASN A 50 1.55 -3.48 -1.22
N ASN A 51 2.26 -4.56 -0.86
CA ASN A 51 3.30 -5.09 -1.76
C ASN A 51 2.74 -5.58 -3.09
N LYS A 52 1.56 -6.22 -3.08
CA LYS A 52 0.91 -6.64 -4.32
C LYS A 52 0.49 -5.43 -5.16
N ARG A 53 -0.09 -4.38 -4.56
CA ARG A 53 -0.38 -3.12 -5.26
C ARG A 53 0.89 -2.49 -5.83
N LEU A 54 1.97 -2.40 -5.05
CA LEU A 54 3.25 -1.85 -5.51
C LEU A 54 3.84 -2.67 -6.68
N THR A 55 3.73 -3.99 -6.62
CA THR A 55 4.17 -4.90 -7.68
C THR A 55 3.38 -4.64 -8.97
N ILE A 56 2.06 -4.52 -8.88
CA ILE A 56 1.20 -4.23 -10.03
C ILE A 56 1.51 -2.85 -10.61
N ALA A 57 1.62 -1.81 -9.77
CA ALA A 57 1.99 -0.46 -10.23
C ALA A 57 3.35 -0.42 -10.92
N THR A 58 4.34 -1.13 -10.37
CA THR A 58 5.68 -1.25 -10.98
C THR A 58 5.61 -2.00 -12.31
N GLY A 59 4.79 -3.05 -12.38
CA GLY A 59 4.49 -3.77 -13.62
C GLY A 59 3.86 -2.87 -14.68
N MET A 60 2.88 -2.05 -14.31
CA MET A 60 2.28 -1.05 -15.21
C MET A 60 3.32 -0.07 -15.73
N ALA A 61 4.14 0.54 -14.86
CA ALA A 61 5.20 1.45 -15.27
C ALA A 61 6.22 0.76 -16.20
N THR A 62 6.52 -0.52 -15.98
CA THR A 62 7.38 -1.31 -16.85
C THR A 62 6.73 -1.53 -18.23
N ILE A 63 5.44 -1.88 -18.26
CA ILE A 63 4.68 -2.05 -19.51
C ILE A 63 4.70 -0.76 -20.35
N VAL A 64 4.47 0.39 -19.74
CA VAL A 64 4.51 1.69 -20.47
C VAL A 64 5.90 1.95 -21.06
N ARG A 65 6.98 1.68 -20.31
CA ARG A 65 8.35 1.86 -20.82
C ARG A 65 8.69 0.88 -21.95
N GLU A 66 8.27 -0.37 -21.84
CA GLU A 66 8.49 -1.39 -22.86
C GLU A 66 7.70 -1.09 -24.15
N GLU A 67 6.47 -0.59 -24.02
CA GLU A 67 5.66 -0.13 -25.16
C GLU A 67 6.31 1.09 -25.85
N ALA A 68 6.84 2.03 -25.06
CA ALA A 68 7.61 3.18 -25.56
C ALA A 68 8.89 2.77 -26.32
N ILE A 69 9.54 1.68 -25.92
CA ILE A 69 10.68 1.10 -26.63
C ILE A 69 10.21 0.42 -27.91
N ALA A 70 9.15 -0.38 -27.85
CA ALA A 70 8.60 -1.10 -29.00
C ALA A 70 8.21 -0.14 -30.13
N ILE A 71 7.51 0.96 -29.82
CA ILE A 71 7.12 1.95 -30.84
C ILE A 71 8.33 2.62 -31.49
N ARG A 72 9.39 2.89 -30.71
CA ARG A 72 10.65 3.45 -31.22
C ARG A 72 11.36 2.47 -32.14
N ASN A 73 11.35 1.19 -31.79
CA ASN A 73 11.96 0.14 -32.59
C ASN A 73 11.28 -0.03 -33.95
N CYS A 74 9.99 0.30 -34.10
CA CYS A 74 9.31 0.30 -35.40
C CYS A 74 9.98 1.26 -36.41
N PHE A 75 10.62 2.34 -35.95
CA PHE A 75 11.35 3.26 -36.83
C PHE A 75 12.72 2.73 -37.26
N MET A 76 13.36 1.89 -36.44
CA MET A 76 14.70 1.35 -36.68
C MET A 76 14.68 0.00 -37.42
N GLN A 77 13.66 -0.83 -37.17
CA GLN A 77 13.55 -2.20 -37.68
C GLN A 77 12.30 -2.34 -38.55
N ARG A 78 12.32 -1.72 -39.74
CA ARG A 78 11.14 -1.59 -40.62
C ARG A 78 10.55 -2.96 -41.02
N GLU A 79 11.41 -3.93 -41.30
CA GLU A 79 11.05 -5.34 -41.62
C GLU A 79 10.21 -5.99 -40.51
N ARG A 80 10.33 -5.50 -39.26
CA ARG A 80 9.73 -6.08 -38.05
C ARG A 80 8.56 -5.27 -37.50
N THR A 81 8.03 -4.31 -38.28
CA THR A 81 6.93 -3.45 -37.85
C THR A 81 5.70 -4.26 -37.42
N GLU A 82 5.37 -5.34 -38.13
CA GLU A 82 4.23 -6.20 -37.78
C GLU A 82 4.45 -6.93 -36.44
N GLU A 83 5.67 -7.44 -36.20
CA GLU A 83 6.04 -8.07 -34.94
C GLU A 83 5.95 -7.08 -33.77
N MET A 84 6.48 -5.87 -33.96
CA MET A 84 6.44 -4.83 -32.92
C MET A 84 5.00 -4.36 -32.66
N SER A 85 4.15 -4.28 -33.69
CA SER A 85 2.71 -4.00 -33.54
C SER A 85 2.02 -5.06 -32.68
N LYS A 86 2.29 -6.35 -32.92
CA LYS A 86 1.79 -7.44 -32.06
C LYS A 86 2.26 -7.30 -30.61
N ARG A 87 3.53 -6.93 -30.40
CA ARG A 87 4.06 -6.67 -29.05
C ARG A 87 3.36 -5.49 -28.36
N ILE A 88 3.13 -4.39 -29.07
CA ILE A 88 2.41 -3.21 -28.55
C ILE A 88 0.99 -3.60 -28.14
N ASN A 89 0.27 -4.35 -28.98
CA ASN A 89 -1.07 -4.83 -28.63
C ASN A 89 -1.08 -5.74 -27.39
N ASN A 90 -0.06 -6.57 -27.21
CA ASN A 90 0.10 -7.37 -26.00
C ASN A 90 0.36 -6.50 -24.77
N TYR A 91 1.20 -5.47 -24.88
CA TYR A 91 1.41 -4.50 -23.78
C TYR A 91 0.12 -3.76 -23.43
N ASN A 92 -0.68 -3.37 -24.44
CA ASN A 92 -2.00 -2.78 -24.24
C ASN A 92 -2.93 -3.68 -23.42
N ALA A 93 -3.06 -4.95 -23.81
CA ALA A 93 -3.88 -5.91 -23.08
C ALA A 93 -3.39 -6.12 -21.63
N LYS A 94 -2.08 -6.28 -21.43
CA LYS A 94 -1.47 -6.44 -20.10
C LYS A 94 -1.66 -5.21 -19.22
N PHE A 95 -1.58 -4.01 -19.79
CA PHE A 95 -1.83 -2.78 -19.05
C PHE A 95 -3.29 -2.71 -18.62
N ASP A 96 -4.25 -3.00 -19.51
CA ASP A 96 -5.68 -2.95 -19.18
C ASP A 96 -6.03 -3.97 -18.07
N GLU A 97 -5.44 -5.17 -18.12
CA GLU A 97 -5.58 -6.17 -17.05
C GLU A 97 -5.00 -5.68 -15.73
N ALA A 98 -3.74 -5.20 -15.73
CA ALA A 98 -3.06 -4.71 -14.54
C ALA A 98 -3.78 -3.49 -13.93
N PHE A 99 -4.26 -2.57 -14.77
CA PHE A 99 -5.02 -1.41 -14.35
C PHE A 99 -6.31 -1.83 -13.64
N LYS A 100 -7.07 -2.76 -14.22
CA LYS A 100 -8.32 -3.26 -13.60
C LYS A 100 -8.05 -3.96 -12.28
N GLN A 101 -7.01 -4.80 -12.20
CA GLN A 101 -6.62 -5.43 -10.95
C GLN A 101 -6.22 -4.41 -9.89
N PHE A 102 -5.45 -3.39 -10.27
CA PHE A 102 -5.03 -2.33 -9.35
C PHE A 102 -6.20 -1.49 -8.86
N GLU A 103 -7.12 -1.12 -9.75
CA GLU A 103 -8.32 -0.35 -9.42
C GLU A 103 -9.20 -1.11 -8.42
N GLN A 104 -9.43 -2.41 -8.64
CA GLN A 104 -10.17 -3.27 -7.71
C GLN A 104 -9.51 -3.40 -6.33
N MET A 105 -8.18 -3.30 -6.27
CA MET A 105 -7.42 -3.35 -5.02
C MET A 105 -7.29 -1.97 -4.33
N THR A 106 -7.69 -0.89 -4.99
CA THR A 106 -7.59 0.45 -4.44
C THR A 106 -8.75 0.67 -3.47
N SER A 107 -8.40 0.90 -2.21
CA SER A 107 -9.36 1.08 -1.14
C SER A 107 -10.09 2.42 -1.27
N SER A 108 -11.38 2.48 -0.91
CA SER A 108 -12.21 3.69 -1.07
C SER A 108 -11.73 4.91 -0.28
N ASP A 109 -10.94 4.70 0.77
CA ASP A 109 -10.27 5.72 1.57
C ASP A 109 -9.00 6.30 0.91
N ASP A 110 -8.50 5.68 -0.16
CA ASP A 110 -7.34 6.15 -0.93
C ASP A 110 -7.77 7.14 -2.02
N THR A 111 -8.30 8.30 -1.62
CA THR A 111 -8.74 9.36 -2.56
C THR A 111 -7.63 9.76 -3.52
N LYS A 112 -6.39 9.90 -3.01
CA LYS A 112 -5.25 10.29 -3.84
C LYS A 112 -4.88 9.21 -4.86
N GLY A 113 -4.97 7.94 -4.48
CA GLY A 113 -4.77 6.82 -5.40
C GLY A 113 -5.77 6.81 -6.54
N HIS A 114 -7.05 7.11 -6.25
CA HIS A 114 -8.08 7.23 -7.29
C HIS A 114 -7.81 8.39 -8.25
N GLU A 115 -7.43 9.57 -7.75
CA GLU A 115 -7.04 10.71 -8.60
C GLU A 115 -5.88 10.35 -9.53
N ILE A 116 -4.85 9.69 -9.01
CA ILE A 116 -3.70 9.28 -9.81
C ILE A 116 -4.11 8.24 -10.84
N LEU A 117 -5.00 7.29 -10.52
CA LEU A 117 -5.50 6.31 -11.47
C LEU A 117 -6.24 6.92 -12.66
N VAL A 118 -7.04 7.97 -12.42
CA VAL A 118 -7.69 8.73 -13.50
C VAL A 118 -6.63 9.32 -14.43
N VAL A 119 -5.62 9.98 -13.88
CA VAL A 119 -4.52 10.56 -14.67
C VAL A 119 -3.75 9.48 -15.43
N VAL A 120 -3.43 8.35 -14.80
CA VAL A 120 -2.76 7.20 -15.43
C VAL A 120 -3.58 6.71 -16.63
N LYS A 121 -4.90 6.51 -16.46
CA LYS A 121 -5.78 6.06 -17.54
C LYS A 121 -5.79 7.06 -18.69
N GLU A 122 -5.96 8.34 -18.40
CA GLU A 122 -5.99 9.41 -19.41
C GLU A 122 -4.68 9.49 -20.20
N ARG A 123 -3.54 9.53 -19.51
CA ARG A 123 -2.22 9.63 -20.18
C ARG A 123 -1.89 8.37 -20.97
N TRP A 124 -2.25 7.21 -20.43
CA TRP A 124 -2.09 5.93 -21.14
C TRP A 124 -2.93 5.91 -22.42
N SER A 125 -4.21 6.23 -22.35
CA SER A 125 -5.10 6.27 -23.52
C SER A 125 -4.65 7.26 -24.58
N ALA A 126 -4.18 8.45 -24.17
CA ALA A 126 -3.63 9.43 -25.10
C ALA A 126 -2.35 8.94 -25.79
N SER A 127 -1.44 8.32 -25.04
CA SER A 127 -0.22 7.69 -25.58
C SER A 127 -0.55 6.59 -26.58
N ARG A 128 -1.46 5.69 -26.20
CA ARG A 128 -1.90 4.55 -27.02
C ARG A 128 -2.49 5.01 -28.36
N ALA A 129 -3.39 6.00 -28.36
CA ALA A 129 -3.99 6.50 -29.59
C ALA A 129 -2.94 7.07 -30.57
N LEU A 130 -1.94 7.79 -30.05
CA LEU A 130 -0.84 8.31 -30.87
C LEU A 130 0.09 7.20 -31.38
N ASN A 131 0.30 6.15 -30.59
CA ASN A 131 1.09 4.99 -30.98
C ASN A 131 0.38 4.15 -32.05
N GLU A 132 -0.93 3.92 -31.91
CA GLU A 132 -1.75 3.27 -32.93
C GLU A 132 -1.68 4.04 -34.26
N ARG A 133 -1.86 5.37 -34.22
CA ARG A 133 -1.71 6.20 -35.42
C ARG A 133 -0.31 6.15 -36.03
N THR A 134 0.73 6.03 -35.20
CA THR A 134 2.12 5.88 -35.66
C THR A 134 2.29 4.57 -36.43
N ILE A 135 1.76 3.47 -35.89
CA ILE A 135 1.82 2.14 -36.51
C ILE A 135 1.03 2.11 -37.83
N GLU A 136 -0.11 2.77 -37.90
CA GLU A 136 -0.90 2.91 -39.13
C GLU A 136 -0.09 3.60 -40.24
N LEU A 137 0.55 4.73 -39.93
CA LEU A 137 1.38 5.46 -40.89
C LEU A 137 2.59 4.64 -41.34
N LEU A 138 3.23 3.90 -40.43
CA LEU A 138 4.34 3.01 -40.75
C LEU A 138 3.90 1.85 -41.65
N SER A 139 2.75 1.23 -41.35
CA SER A 139 2.16 0.15 -42.14
C SER A 139 1.75 0.61 -43.54
N ALA A 140 1.37 1.87 -43.70
CA ALA A 140 1.05 2.49 -44.97
C ALA A 140 2.30 2.96 -45.77
N GLY A 141 3.52 2.68 -45.30
CA GLY A 141 4.77 3.14 -45.93
C GLY A 141 5.07 4.63 -45.76
N ARG A 142 4.25 5.37 -44.99
CA ARG A 142 4.37 6.82 -44.76
C ARG A 142 5.34 7.14 -43.63
N HIS A 143 6.57 6.63 -43.75
CA HIS A 143 7.57 6.68 -42.67
C HIS A 143 7.94 8.09 -42.21
N GLN A 144 8.08 9.04 -43.14
CA GLN A 144 8.48 10.41 -42.81
C GLN A 144 7.38 11.15 -42.03
N GLU A 145 6.12 10.90 -42.39
CA GLU A 145 4.96 11.43 -41.69
C GLU A 145 4.79 10.81 -40.32
N ALA A 146 4.98 9.48 -40.21
CA ALA A 146 5.00 8.78 -38.93
C ALA A 146 6.06 9.35 -37.98
N PHE A 147 7.27 9.61 -38.50
CA PHE A 147 8.36 10.16 -37.69
C PHE A 147 8.09 11.60 -37.25
N ALA A 148 7.58 12.45 -38.16
CA ALA A 148 7.22 13.83 -37.84
C ALA A 148 6.16 13.89 -36.73
N MET A 149 5.10 13.08 -36.84
CA MET A 149 4.07 12.97 -35.82
C MET A 149 4.63 12.41 -34.50
N TYR A 150 5.50 11.39 -34.57
CA TYR A 150 6.11 10.83 -33.37
C TYR A 150 6.90 11.86 -32.59
N VAL A 151 7.76 12.63 -33.26
CA VAL A 151 8.60 13.66 -32.63
C VAL A 151 7.76 14.79 -32.06
N LYS A 152 6.72 15.22 -32.77
CA LYS A 152 5.88 16.37 -32.39
C LYS A 152 4.90 16.05 -31.26
N GLU A 153 4.31 14.86 -31.27
CA GLU A 153 3.12 14.56 -30.45
C GLU A 153 3.33 13.29 -29.60
N SER A 154 3.52 12.12 -30.22
CA SER A 154 3.61 10.83 -29.50
C SER A 154 4.69 10.84 -28.41
N ARG A 155 5.88 11.36 -28.72
CA ARG A 155 7.01 11.35 -27.76
C ARG A 155 6.68 12.11 -26.47
N ALA A 156 5.87 13.17 -26.53
CA ALA A 156 5.45 13.90 -25.34
C ALA A 156 4.38 13.14 -24.55
N ALA A 157 3.39 12.58 -25.24
CA ALA A 157 2.33 11.78 -24.61
C ALA A 157 2.89 10.53 -23.91
N VAL A 158 3.81 9.81 -24.57
CA VAL A 158 4.51 8.65 -23.99
C VAL A 158 5.24 9.03 -22.70
N ARG A 159 5.95 10.17 -22.69
CA ARG A 159 6.62 10.65 -21.46
C ARG A 159 5.62 10.94 -20.33
N GLN A 160 4.47 11.54 -20.66
CA GLN A 160 3.43 11.81 -19.67
C GLN A 160 2.82 10.50 -19.12
N ALA A 161 2.64 9.47 -19.95
CA ALA A 161 2.19 8.16 -19.51
C ALA A 161 3.20 7.47 -18.58
N ILE A 162 4.50 7.58 -18.89
CA ILE A 162 5.58 7.09 -18.02
C ILE A 162 5.54 7.81 -16.67
N GLN A 163 5.51 9.15 -16.67
CA GLN A 163 5.48 9.94 -15.44
C GLN A 163 4.26 9.60 -14.58
N ALA A 164 3.06 9.53 -15.18
CA ALA A 164 1.85 9.18 -14.43
C ALA A 164 1.94 7.79 -13.79
N SER A 165 2.54 6.82 -14.49
CA SER A 165 2.74 5.47 -13.95
C SER A 165 3.79 5.44 -12.84
N GLU A 166 4.84 6.26 -12.93
CA GLU A 166 5.84 6.43 -11.87
C GLU A 166 5.27 7.15 -10.64
N ASP A 167 4.40 8.14 -10.83
CA ASP A 167 3.70 8.82 -9.74
C ASP A 167 2.81 7.84 -8.97
N LEU A 168 2.17 6.88 -9.67
CA LEU A 168 1.42 5.80 -9.03
C LEU A 168 2.33 4.91 -8.16
N VAL A 169 3.50 4.51 -8.68
CA VAL A 169 4.49 3.72 -7.92
C VAL A 169 4.93 4.48 -6.67
N LYS A 170 5.27 5.76 -6.81
CA LYS A 170 5.70 6.62 -5.70
C LYS A 170 4.61 6.78 -4.64
N HIS A 171 3.36 6.94 -5.06
CA HIS A 171 2.22 6.97 -4.14
C HIS A 171 2.09 5.67 -3.36
N GLN A 172 2.24 4.50 -4.01
CA GLN A 172 2.20 3.21 -3.32
C GLN A 172 3.34 3.02 -2.32
N GLN A 173 4.55 3.48 -2.65
CA GLN A 173 5.69 3.45 -1.73
C GLN A 173 5.41 4.34 -0.50
N THR A 174 5.00 5.59 -0.73
CA THR A 174 4.69 6.55 0.33
C THR A 174 3.55 6.04 1.24
N LEU A 175 2.50 5.48 0.65
CA LEU A 175 1.38 4.91 1.40
C LEU A 175 1.81 3.71 2.25
N SER A 176 2.73 2.88 1.75
CA SER A 176 3.27 1.74 2.48
C SER A 176 4.11 2.19 3.67
N GLU A 177 4.97 3.19 3.49
CA GLU A 177 5.78 3.79 4.55
C GLU A 177 4.90 4.43 5.63
N MET A 178 3.90 5.23 5.26
CA MET A 178 2.97 5.84 6.21
C MET A 178 2.23 4.79 7.05
N ARG A 179 1.78 3.69 6.43
CA ARG A 179 1.09 2.60 7.14
C ARG A 179 2.03 1.86 8.09
N TYR A 180 3.27 1.62 7.67
CA TYR A 180 4.30 1.04 8.53
C TYR A 180 4.60 1.91 9.76
N ASP A 181 4.77 3.22 9.56
CA ASP A 181 5.01 4.17 10.63
C ASP A 181 3.83 4.25 11.62
N ALA A 182 2.60 4.24 11.11
CA ALA A 182 1.39 4.22 11.93
C ALA A 182 1.31 2.95 12.79
N ALA A 183 1.55 1.76 12.21
CA ALA A 183 1.56 0.50 12.93
C ALA A 183 2.67 0.46 14.01
N THR A 184 3.84 1.00 13.69
CA THR A 184 4.98 1.06 14.63
C THR A 184 4.70 1.99 15.81
N ARG A 185 4.06 3.15 15.56
CA ARG A 185 3.63 4.07 16.63
C ARG A 185 2.58 3.43 17.53
N HIS A 186 1.56 2.80 16.95
CA HIS A 186 0.52 2.10 17.70
C HIS A 186 1.12 1.02 18.61
N TYR A 187 2.02 0.19 18.09
CA TYR A 187 2.75 -0.82 18.87
C TYR A 187 3.47 -0.20 20.09
N ARG A 188 4.23 0.88 19.86
CA ARG A 188 5.01 1.53 20.92
C ARG A 188 4.10 2.10 22.00
N ASP A 189 3.04 2.80 21.61
CA ASP A 189 2.16 3.48 22.56
C ASP A 189 1.39 2.47 23.41
N THR A 190 0.90 1.36 22.81
CA THR A 190 0.30 0.28 23.59
C THR A 190 1.31 -0.40 24.51
N ARG A 191 2.56 -0.60 24.07
CA ARG A 191 3.61 -1.19 24.90
C ARG A 191 3.91 -0.32 26.12
N VAL A 192 4.02 1.00 25.96
CA VAL A 192 4.22 1.94 27.07
C VAL A 192 3.03 1.91 28.03
N PHE A 193 1.81 1.87 27.51
CA PHE A 193 0.60 1.75 28.32
C PHE A 193 0.59 0.46 29.15
N MET A 194 0.86 -0.70 28.55
CA MET A 194 0.90 -1.98 29.28
C MET A 194 1.98 -2.01 30.36
N ILE A 195 3.17 -1.49 30.07
CA ILE A 195 4.26 -1.40 31.06
C ILE A 195 3.84 -0.52 32.23
N SER A 196 3.25 0.66 31.95
CA SER A 196 2.79 1.60 32.97
C SER A 196 1.69 1.00 33.84
N LEU A 197 0.74 0.29 33.22
CA LEU A 197 -0.34 -0.40 33.91
C LEU A 197 0.20 -1.55 34.79
N GLY A 198 1.18 -2.30 34.29
CA GLY A 198 1.88 -3.34 35.06
C GLY A 198 2.60 -2.78 36.28
N PHE A 199 3.35 -1.68 36.12
CA PHE A 199 3.99 -0.98 37.25
C PHE A 199 2.96 -0.46 38.27
N ALA A 200 1.88 0.16 37.81
CA ALA A 200 0.81 0.64 38.69
C ALA A 200 0.17 -0.51 39.48
N ALA A 201 -0.03 -1.66 38.85
CA ALA A 201 -0.54 -2.85 39.51
C ALA A 201 0.40 -3.38 40.59
N LEU A 202 1.71 -3.46 40.29
CA LEU A 202 2.72 -3.87 41.27
C LEU A 202 2.78 -2.92 42.48
N LEU A 203 2.73 -1.60 42.24
CA LEU A 203 2.66 -0.59 43.31
C LEU A 203 1.42 -0.77 44.18
N LEU A 204 0.25 -1.00 43.55
CA LEU A 204 -1.00 -1.22 44.26
C LEU A 204 -0.93 -2.47 45.15
N VAL A 205 -0.35 -3.56 44.64
CA VAL A 205 -0.11 -4.79 45.41
C VAL A 205 0.85 -4.54 46.58
N MET A 206 1.94 -3.81 46.38
CA MET A 206 2.87 -3.46 47.47
C MET A 206 2.19 -2.62 48.55
N ILE A 207 1.37 -1.62 48.18
CA ILE A 207 0.63 -0.79 49.14
C ILE A 207 -0.35 -1.65 49.96
N ILE A 208 -1.06 -2.57 49.29
CA ILE A 208 -1.96 -3.50 49.95
C ILE A 208 -1.18 -4.43 50.91
N ALA A 209 -0.04 -4.97 50.46
CA ALA A 209 0.79 -5.88 51.26
C ALA A 209 1.40 -5.21 52.50
N ILE A 210 1.84 -3.95 52.41
CA ILE A 210 2.41 -3.20 53.54
C ILE A 210 1.34 -2.79 54.57
N ARG A 211 0.09 -2.61 54.12
CA ARG A 211 -1.04 -2.25 55.01
C ARG A 211 -1.78 -3.44 55.61
N PHE A 212 -1.38 -4.66 55.26
CA PHE A 212 -1.90 -5.90 55.86
C PHE A 212 -1.03 -6.36 57.02
#